data_AF-A0A645ARQ8-F1
#
_entry.id   AF-A0A645ARQ8-F1
#
_cell.length_a   1.000
_cell.length_b   1.000
_cell.length_c   1.000
_cell.angle_alpha   90.00
_cell.angle_beta   90.00
_cell.angle_gamma   90.00
#
_symmetry.space_group_name_H-M   'P 1'
#
loop_
_entity.id
_entity.type
_entity.pdbx_description
1 polymer ?
#
loop_
_entity_poly.entity_id
_entity_poly.type
_entity_poly.pdbx_seq_one_letter_code
_entity_poly.pdbx_strand_id
1 'polypeptide(L)'
;MKFPNGDIANYIDVQKIVPTPGYRKNHRTGIYYSRSQDGGKTFDPMRKMQSVNGIEYGYAFEDIIVGPQVYLLGRDYTTPFSLNLYKFDPETLQLHTYVVLDQRPGDAYYAEIFFTERNGETVFNTITYVKSVSNSPDIVRLEFLWEGNQWNCKVN
;
A
#
# COMPACT_ATOMS: atom_id res chain seq x y z
N MET A 1 -1.14 -9.77 -8.46
CA MET A 1 -2.54 -9.76 -7.99
C MET A 1 -3.48 -10.20 -9.11
N LYS A 2 -4.52 -11.00 -8.81
CA LYS A 2 -5.64 -11.24 -9.72
C LYS A 2 -6.85 -10.44 -9.26
N PHE A 3 -7.40 -9.57 -10.09
CA PHE A 3 -8.55 -8.73 -9.75
C PHE A 3 -9.88 -9.48 -9.84
N PRO A 4 -10.95 -8.93 -9.24
CA PRO A 4 -12.31 -9.46 -9.39
C PRO A 4 -12.77 -9.63 -10.83
N ASN A 5 -12.30 -8.76 -11.75
CA ASN A 5 -12.65 -8.82 -13.17
C ASN A 5 -11.88 -9.92 -13.94
N GLY A 6 -10.99 -10.66 -13.28
CA GLY A 6 -10.22 -11.76 -13.85
C GLY A 6 -8.82 -11.38 -14.34
N ASP A 7 -8.53 -10.08 -14.46
CA ASP A 7 -7.23 -9.59 -14.91
C ASP A 7 -6.14 -9.85 -13.88
N ILE A 8 -4.90 -9.92 -14.35
CA ILE A 8 -3.72 -10.06 -13.51
C ILE A 8 -2.88 -8.80 -13.62
N ALA A 9 -2.58 -8.15 -12.50
CA ALA A 9 -1.67 -7.02 -12.43
C ALA A 9 -0.43 -7.35 -11.59
N ASN A 10 0.72 -6.89 -12.08
CA ASN A 10 1.98 -6.88 -11.34
C ASN A 10 2.31 -5.44 -10.98
N TYR A 11 2.57 -5.17 -9.70
CA TYR A 11 2.99 -3.87 -9.19
C TYR A 11 4.46 -3.91 -8.81
N ILE A 12 5.20 -2.86 -9.16
CA ILE A 12 6.63 -2.78 -8.94
C ILE A 12 6.94 -1.40 -8.40
N ASP A 13 7.55 -1.33 -7.21
CA ASP A 13 8.15 -0.09 -6.72
C ASP A 13 9.42 0.21 -7.52
N VAL A 14 9.42 1.31 -8.26
CA VAL A 14 10.53 1.67 -9.14
C VAL A 14 11.36 2.78 -8.52
N GLN A 15 12.67 2.54 -8.44
CA GLN A 15 13.65 3.52 -8.00
C GLN A 15 14.58 3.88 -9.16
N LYS A 16 14.94 5.16 -9.27
CA LYS A 16 15.97 5.65 -10.18
C LYS A 16 17.27 5.87 -9.42
N ILE A 17 18.38 5.46 -10.02
CA ILE A 17 19.71 5.80 -9.53
C ILE A 17 19.91 7.29 -9.78
N VAL A 18 20.27 8.03 -8.73
CA VAL A 18 20.76 9.40 -8.81
C VAL A 18 22.27 9.33 -8.61
N PRO A 19 23.08 9.49 -9.68
CA PRO A 19 24.53 9.45 -9.56
C PRO A 19 25.00 10.53 -8.60
N THR A 20 25.67 10.12 -7.52
CA THR A 20 26.33 11.03 -6.58
C THR A 20 27.75 10.49 -6.35
N PRO A 21 28.81 11.33 -6.40
CA PRO A 21 30.17 10.86 -6.18
C PRO A 21 30.30 10.15 -4.82
N GLY A 22 30.83 8.92 -4.82
CA GLY A 22 31.08 8.13 -3.60
C GLY A 22 29.85 7.52 -2.92
N TYR A 23 28.63 7.70 -3.43
CA TYR A 23 27.42 7.13 -2.82
C TYR A 23 26.32 6.87 -3.85
N ARG A 24 25.73 5.67 -3.85
CA ARG A 24 24.56 5.35 -4.67
C ARG A 24 23.30 5.85 -3.97
N LYS A 25 22.83 7.04 -4.35
CA LYS A 25 21.51 7.53 -3.92
C LYS A 25 20.45 6.98 -4.86
N ASN A 26 19.51 6.19 -4.36
CA ASN A 26 18.33 5.80 -5.13
C ASN A 26 17.18 6.74 -4.76
N HIS A 27 16.47 7.26 -5.75
CA HIS A 27 15.25 8.03 -5.54
C HIS A 27 14.05 7.21 -6.01
N ARG A 28 13.07 7.05 -5.14
CA ARG A 28 11.83 6.36 -5.48
C ARG A 28 11.01 7.19 -6.43
N THR A 29 10.42 6.53 -7.42
CA THR A 29 9.61 7.18 -8.45
C THR A 29 8.17 6.69 -8.49
N GLY A 30 7.79 5.88 -7.50
CA GLY A 30 6.46 5.36 -7.29
C GLY A 30 6.26 3.96 -7.86
N ILE A 31 5.01 3.51 -7.79
CA ILE A 31 4.61 2.19 -8.28
C ILE A 31 4.34 2.25 -9.78
N TYR A 32 4.87 1.26 -10.48
CA TYR A 32 4.54 0.96 -11.86
C TYR A 32 3.76 -0.35 -11.90
N TYR A 33 2.90 -0.50 -12.89
CA TYR A 33 2.15 -1.72 -13.08
C TYR A 33 2.22 -2.20 -14.52
N SER A 34 2.06 -3.51 -14.69
CA SER A 34 1.76 -4.15 -15.97
C SER A 34 0.55 -5.07 -15.77
N ARG A 35 -0.29 -5.17 -16.80
CA ARG A 35 -1.59 -5.85 -16.75
C ARG A 35 -1.66 -6.94 -17.82
N SER A 36 -2.26 -8.06 -17.45
CA SER A 36 -2.67 -9.13 -18.35
C SER A 36 -4.19 -9.29 -18.29
N GLN A 37 -4.80 -9.37 -19.47
CA GLN A 37 -6.24 -9.62 -19.65
C GLN A 37 -6.51 -10.99 -20.28
N ASP A 38 -5.46 -11.79 -20.49
CA ASP A 38 -5.50 -13.08 -21.19
C ASP A 38 -5.05 -14.26 -20.31
N GLY A 39 -5.20 -14.10 -18.99
CA GLY A 39 -4.85 -15.12 -18.01
C GLY A 39 -3.35 -15.25 -17.76
N GLY A 40 -2.58 -14.18 -17.94
CA GLY A 40 -1.15 -14.12 -17.68
C GLY A 40 -0.26 -14.56 -18.84
N LYS A 41 -0.81 -14.68 -20.06
CA LYS A 41 -0.02 -15.08 -21.25
C LYS A 41 0.76 -13.91 -21.80
N THR A 42 0.14 -12.73 -21.85
CA THR A 42 0.78 -11.48 -22.26
C THR A 42 0.50 -10.38 -21.25
N PHE A 43 1.40 -9.40 -21.22
CA PHE A 43 1.41 -8.30 -20.27
C PHE A 43 1.67 -7.00 -21.01
N ASP A 44 0.85 -5.99 -20.75
CA ASP A 44 1.01 -4.65 -21.31
C ASP A 44 2.34 -4.01 -20.88
N PRO A 45 2.89 -3.05 -21.65
CA PRO A 45 4.02 -2.25 -21.21
C PRO A 45 3.75 -1.60 -19.84
N MET A 46 4.80 -1.49 -19.01
CA MET A 46 4.66 -0.90 -17.68
C MET A 46 4.21 0.55 -17.73
N ARG A 47 3.26 0.91 -16.86
CA ARG A 47 2.74 2.28 -16.69
C ARG A 47 2.90 2.70 -15.23
N LYS A 48 3.25 3.96 -14.99
CA LYS A 48 3.29 4.51 -13.62
C LYS A 48 1.85 4.65 -13.09
N MET A 49 1.58 4.18 -11.87
CA MET A 49 0.33 4.51 -11.18
C MET A 49 0.34 5.99 -10.77
N GLN A 50 -0.79 6.67 -10.93
CA GLN A 50 -0.89 8.09 -10.60
C GLN A 50 -0.86 8.33 -9.10
N SER A 51 -0.40 9.52 -8.68
CA SER A 51 -0.56 9.98 -7.30
C SER A 51 -2.03 10.26 -6.98
N VAL A 52 -2.35 10.31 -5.68
CA VAL A 52 -3.67 10.71 -5.18
C VAL A 52 -3.49 11.85 -4.19
N ASN A 53 -4.17 12.98 -4.39
CA ASN A 53 -4.08 14.17 -3.53
C ASN A 53 -2.64 14.61 -3.19
N GLY A 54 -1.72 14.49 -4.15
CA GLY A 54 -0.30 14.85 -3.95
C GLY A 54 0.56 13.79 -3.25
N ILE A 55 -0.03 12.67 -2.79
CA ILE A 55 0.72 11.55 -2.22
C ILE A 55 1.32 10.70 -3.33
N GLU A 56 2.65 10.54 -3.27
CA GLU A 56 3.36 9.52 -4.01
C GLU A 56 3.72 8.36 -3.08
N TYR A 57 3.50 7.15 -3.56
CA TYR A 57 3.56 5.94 -2.75
C TYR A 57 4.37 4.87 -3.44
N GLY A 58 4.94 3.99 -2.62
CA GLY A 58 5.73 2.84 -3.02
C GLY A 58 5.71 1.82 -1.90
N TYR A 59 6.63 0.85 -1.94
CA TYR A 59 6.59 -0.29 -1.01
C TYR A 59 5.18 -0.89 -0.92
N ALA A 60 4.65 -1.37 -2.05
CA ALA A 60 3.47 -2.23 -2.02
C ALA A 60 3.81 -3.45 -1.16
N PHE A 61 3.13 -3.58 -0.02
CA PHE A 61 3.32 -4.71 0.89
C PHE A 61 2.36 -5.83 0.52
N GLU A 62 1.07 -5.52 0.48
CA GLU A 62 0.02 -6.51 0.29
C GLU A 62 -1.19 -5.89 -0.41
N ASP A 63 -1.98 -6.74 -1.06
CA ASP A 63 -3.22 -6.36 -1.72
C ASP A 63 -4.44 -7.03 -1.06
N ILE A 64 -5.57 -6.32 -1.06
CA ILE A 64 -6.82 -6.78 -0.43
C ILE A 64 -7.94 -6.72 -1.45
N ILE A 65 -8.71 -7.80 -1.52
CA ILE A 65 -9.96 -7.84 -2.27
C ILE A 65 -11.11 -8.03 -1.29
N VAL A 66 -12.03 -7.06 -1.26
CA VAL A 66 -13.26 -7.13 -0.47
C VAL A 66 -14.44 -6.88 -1.40
N GLY A 67 -15.12 -7.95 -1.77
CA GLY A 67 -16.14 -7.92 -2.81
C GLY A 67 -15.56 -7.38 -4.14
N PRO A 68 -16.12 -6.31 -4.72
CA PRO A 68 -15.60 -5.71 -5.95
C PRO A 68 -14.45 -4.73 -5.73
N GLN A 69 -14.09 -4.45 -4.48
CA GLN A 69 -13.15 -3.39 -4.13
C GLN A 69 -11.75 -3.93 -3.97
N VAL A 70 -10.78 -3.15 -4.42
CA VAL A 70 -9.37 -3.49 -4.33
C VAL A 70 -8.60 -2.44 -3.56
N TYR A 71 -7.76 -2.92 -2.65
CA TYR A 71 -6.92 -2.09 -1.80
C TYR A 71 -5.45 -2.50 -1.92
N LEU A 72 -4.57 -1.54 -1.73
CA LEU A 72 -3.14 -1.73 -1.66
C LEU A 72 -2.65 -1.18 -0.31
N LEU A 73 -2.00 -2.02 0.49
CA LEU A 73 -1.24 -1.57 1.64
C LEU A 73 0.12 -1.09 1.14
N GLY A 74 0.48 0.14 1.48
CA GLY A 74 1.74 0.71 1.02
C GLY A 74 2.22 1.88 1.85
N ARG A 75 3.36 2.42 1.44
CA ARG A 75 4.00 3.54 2.12
C ARG A 75 3.99 4.78 1.25
N ASP A 76 3.49 5.88 1.79
CA ASP A 76 3.78 7.20 1.26
C ASP A 76 5.25 7.53 1.54
N TYR A 77 6.02 7.78 0.48
CA TYR A 77 7.42 8.14 0.58
C TYR A 77 7.66 9.65 0.50
N THR A 78 6.59 10.47 0.48
CA THR A 78 6.66 11.90 0.73
C THR A 78 6.77 12.16 2.24
N THR A 79 7.46 13.25 2.62
CA THR A 79 7.71 13.56 4.03
C THR A 79 6.56 14.39 4.61
N PRO A 80 6.00 14.03 5.79
CA PRO A 80 6.36 12.89 6.63
C PRO A 80 5.83 11.54 6.10
N PHE A 81 6.65 10.49 6.17
CA PHE A 81 6.28 9.15 5.70
C PHE A 81 5.06 8.62 6.48
N SER A 82 4.18 7.90 5.78
CA SER A 82 3.01 7.27 6.39
C SER A 82 2.77 5.86 5.84
N LEU A 83 2.23 4.99 6.70
CA LEU A 83 1.65 3.71 6.31
C LEU A 83 0.20 3.98 5.93
N ASN A 84 -0.18 3.58 4.72
CA ASN A 84 -1.48 3.90 4.18
C ASN A 84 -2.14 2.67 3.55
N LEU A 85 -3.47 2.67 3.58
CA LEU A 85 -4.26 1.79 2.76
C LEU A 85 -4.89 2.59 1.62
N TYR A 86 -4.57 2.21 0.40
CA TYR A 86 -4.98 2.88 -0.82
C TYR A 86 -6.12 2.12 -1.49
N LYS A 87 -7.21 2.79 -1.85
CA LYS A 87 -8.29 2.21 -2.66
C LYS A 87 -8.11 2.61 -4.11
N PHE A 88 -8.16 1.64 -5.03
CA PHE A 88 -8.08 1.90 -6.46
C PHE A 88 -9.17 1.17 -7.24
N ASP A 89 -9.45 1.68 -8.43
CA ASP A 89 -10.33 1.07 -9.42
C ASP A 89 -9.61 -0.15 -10.05
N PRO A 90 -10.12 -1.38 -9.95
CA PRO A 90 -9.52 -2.54 -10.62
C PRO A 90 -9.54 -2.44 -12.15
N GLU A 91 -10.47 -1.69 -12.75
CA GLU A 91 -10.58 -1.53 -14.20
C GLU A 91 -9.57 -0.53 -14.76
N THR A 92 -9.24 0.52 -14.02
CA THR A 92 -8.36 1.59 -14.53
C THR A 92 -7.02 1.70 -13.80
N LEU A 93 -6.91 1.07 -12.63
CA LEU A 93 -5.84 1.24 -11.64
C LEU A 93 -5.65 2.67 -11.17
N GLN A 94 -6.67 3.50 -11.38
CA GLN A 94 -6.72 4.84 -10.83
C GLN A 94 -6.97 4.75 -9.32
N LEU A 95 -6.14 5.45 -8.55
CA LEU A 95 -6.41 5.62 -7.14
C LEU A 95 -7.63 6.51 -6.92
N HIS A 96 -8.53 6.06 -6.06
CA HIS A 96 -9.69 6.83 -5.64
C HIS A 96 -9.42 7.63 -4.37
N THR A 97 -8.84 6.97 -3.37
CA THR A 97 -8.62 7.54 -2.05
C THR A 97 -7.59 6.72 -1.27
N TYR A 98 -7.19 7.21 -0.10
CA TYR A 98 -6.37 6.48 0.85
C TYR A 98 -6.75 6.88 2.27
N VAL A 99 -6.36 6.04 3.23
CA VAL A 99 -6.40 6.35 4.66
C VAL A 99 -5.01 6.21 5.25
N VAL A 100 -4.67 7.11 6.16
CA VAL A 100 -3.45 7.01 6.96
C VAL A 100 -3.70 6.06 8.11
N LEU A 101 -2.98 4.94 8.11
CA LEU A 101 -3.01 3.96 9.20
C LEU A 101 -2.03 4.34 10.30
N ASP A 102 -0.88 4.90 9.92
CA ASP A 102 0.15 5.34 10.88
C ASP A 102 1.08 6.41 10.29
N GLN A 103 1.52 7.34 11.14
CA GLN A 103 2.44 8.41 10.77
C GLN A 103 3.36 8.75 11.96
N ARG A 104 4.17 7.78 12.39
CA ARG A 104 5.17 7.98 13.44
C ARG A 104 6.53 8.46 12.85
N PRO A 105 7.36 9.17 13.63
CA PRO A 105 8.70 9.52 13.22
C PRO A 105 9.56 8.27 12.97
N GLY A 106 10.23 8.20 11.82
CA GLY A 106 11.13 7.09 11.49
C GLY A 106 10.88 6.54 10.09
N ASP A 107 11.85 5.77 9.60
CA ASP A 107 11.80 5.12 8.28
C ASP A 107 11.88 3.62 8.49
N ALA A 108 10.72 2.95 8.52
CA ALA A 108 10.52 1.58 8.05
C ALA A 108 9.16 1.06 8.52
N TYR A 109 8.23 0.90 7.58
CA TYR A 109 7.09 0.01 7.73
C TYR A 109 7.38 -1.25 6.92
N TYR A 110 7.07 -2.41 7.49
CA TYR A 110 6.95 -3.69 6.80
C TYR A 110 5.71 -4.34 7.39
N ALA A 111 4.61 -4.02 6.74
CA ALA A 111 3.29 -4.23 7.28
C ALA A 111 2.65 -5.45 6.63
N GLU A 112 2.06 -6.31 7.44
CA GLU A 112 1.23 -7.44 7.03
C GLU A 112 -0.19 -7.16 7.49
N ILE A 113 -1.19 -7.65 6.77
CA ILE A 113 -2.60 -7.45 7.13
C ILE A 113 -3.28 -8.73 7.56
N PHE A 114 -4.34 -8.60 8.35
CA PHE A 114 -5.29 -9.68 8.59
C PHE A 114 -6.62 -9.14 9.12
N PHE A 115 -7.67 -9.92 8.90
CA PHE A 115 -9.01 -9.62 9.38
C PHE A 115 -9.37 -10.51 10.56
N THR A 116 -10.06 -9.95 11.54
CA THR A 116 -10.63 -10.69 12.67
C THR A 116 -12.08 -10.27 12.88
N GLU A 117 -12.88 -11.12 13.51
CA GLU A 117 -14.23 -10.79 13.94
C GLU A 117 -14.25 -10.55 15.46
N ARG A 118 -14.88 -9.46 15.91
CA ARG A 118 -15.04 -9.12 17.34
C ARG A 118 -16.43 -8.55 17.57
N ASN A 119 -17.23 -9.20 18.41
CA ASN A 119 -18.61 -8.78 18.74
C ASN A 119 -19.53 -8.58 17.52
N GLY A 120 -19.32 -9.35 16.45
CA GLY A 120 -20.08 -9.23 15.20
C GLY A 120 -19.58 -8.11 14.27
N GLU A 121 -18.48 -7.46 14.61
CA GLU A 121 -17.81 -6.46 13.78
C GLU A 121 -16.53 -7.06 13.17
N THR A 122 -16.36 -6.83 11.86
CA THR A 122 -15.09 -7.10 11.19
C THR A 122 -14.07 -6.04 11.61
N VAL A 123 -12.88 -6.49 11.98
CA VAL A 123 -11.75 -5.65 12.37
C VAL A 123 -10.61 -5.89 11.40
N PHE A 124 -10.15 -4.82 10.76
CA PHE A 124 -8.93 -4.80 9.98
C PHE A 124 -7.74 -4.55 10.89
N ASN A 125 -6.73 -5.38 10.75
CA ASN A 125 -5.51 -5.29 11.52
C ASN A 125 -4.34 -5.18 10.56
N THR A 126 -3.33 -4.42 10.98
CA THR A 126 -2.01 -4.54 10.41
C THR A 126 -0.97 -4.67 11.52
N ILE A 127 -0.05 -5.61 11.35
CA ILE A 127 1.15 -5.72 12.18
C ILE A 127 2.31 -5.17 11.37
N THR A 128 3.05 -4.24 11.96
CA THR A 128 4.30 -3.71 11.40
C THR A 128 5.32 -3.64 12.51
N TYR A 129 6.59 -3.49 12.16
CA TYR A 129 7.53 -2.91 13.09
C TYR A 129 7.59 -1.40 12.93
N VAL A 130 7.93 -0.71 14.01
CA VAL A 130 8.29 0.70 14.00
C VAL A 130 9.65 0.86 14.64
N LYS A 131 10.46 1.75 14.07
CA LYS A 131 11.74 2.08 14.68
C LYS A 131 11.47 2.84 15.97
N SER A 132 11.67 2.17 17.10
CA SER A 132 11.66 2.76 18.42
C SER A 132 12.74 3.85 18.52
N VAL A 133 12.62 4.75 19.48
CA VAL A 133 13.73 5.64 19.90
C VAL A 133 14.90 4.83 20.47
N SER A 134 14.69 3.54 20.76
CA SER A 134 15.69 2.55 21.14
C SER A 134 16.29 1.81 19.93
N ASN A 135 17.43 1.14 20.11
CA ASN A 135 18.09 0.37 19.05
C ASN A 135 17.34 -0.89 18.59
N SER A 136 16.18 -1.21 19.17
CA SER A 136 15.37 -2.37 18.82
C SER A 136 14.04 -1.92 18.19
N PRO A 137 13.61 -2.51 17.06
CA PRO A 137 12.30 -2.20 16.49
C PRO A 137 11.18 -2.77 17.38
N ASP A 138 10.13 -1.99 17.60
CA ASP A 138 8.93 -2.44 18.30
C ASP A 138 7.97 -3.05 17.28
N ILE A 139 7.45 -4.26 17.53
CA ILE A 139 6.36 -4.85 16.75
C ILE A 139 5.05 -4.32 17.30
N VAL A 140 4.25 -3.71 16.44
CA VAL A 140 3.01 -3.02 16.81
C VAL A 140 1.86 -3.53 15.95
N ARG A 141 0.70 -3.70 16.58
CA ARG A 141 -0.57 -3.99 15.91
C ARG A 141 -1.40 -2.72 15.90
N LEU A 142 -1.89 -2.36 14.72
CA LEU A 142 -2.86 -1.28 14.52
C LEU A 142 -4.20 -1.94 14.19
N GLU A 143 -5.26 -1.53 14.88
CA GLU A 143 -6.60 -2.10 14.73
C GLU A 143 -7.58 -1.02 14.26
N PHE A 144 -8.43 -1.36 13.30
CA PHE A 144 -9.44 -0.47 12.74
C PHE A 144 -10.73 -1.25 12.52
N LEU A 145 -11.87 -0.66 12.86
CA LEU A 145 -13.18 -1.23 12.49
C LEU A 145 -13.34 -1.20 10.96
N TRP A 146 -13.84 -2.31 10.40
CA TRP A 146 -14.07 -2.46 8.96
C TRP A 146 -15.57 -2.42 8.64
N GLU A 147 -16.07 -1.27 8.19
CA GLU A 147 -17.49 -1.05 7.86
C GLU A 147 -17.81 -1.32 6.37
N GLY A 148 -17.28 -2.42 5.81
CA GLY A 148 -17.79 -3.11 4.62
C GLY A 148 -17.74 -2.40 3.26
N ASN A 149 -17.90 -1.08 3.18
CA ASN A 149 -17.99 -0.27 1.96
C ASN A 149 -17.70 1.22 2.18
N GLN A 150 -17.72 1.73 3.42
CA GLN A 150 -17.36 3.10 3.77
C GLN A 150 -16.48 3.08 5.01
N TRP A 151 -15.42 3.87 5.00
CA TRP A 151 -14.33 3.77 5.98
C TRP A 151 -14.46 4.86 7.04
N ASN A 152 -14.77 4.48 8.28
CA ASN A 152 -14.62 5.34 9.45
C ASN A 152 -13.51 4.81 10.34
N CYS A 153 -12.27 5.28 10.13
CA CYS A 153 -11.19 5.03 11.08
C CYS A 153 -11.46 5.84 12.35
N LYS A 154 -12.04 5.21 13.38
CA LYS A 154 -11.87 5.68 14.75
C LYS A 154 -10.61 5.02 15.29
N VAL A 155 -9.56 5.81 15.45
CA VAL A 155 -8.41 5.43 16.29
C VAL A 155 -8.95 5.29 17.71
N ASN A 156 -8.81 4.12 18.32
CA ASN A 156 -9.12 3.91 19.74
C ASN A 156 -8.09 4.62 20.62
#